data_AF-A0A9W8P2I0-F1
#
_entry.id   AF-A0A9W8P2I0-F1
#
_cell.length_a   1.000
_cell.length_b   1.000
_cell.length_c   1.000
_cell.angle_alpha   90.00
_cell.angle_beta   90.00
_cell.angle_gamma   90.00
#
_symmetry.space_group_name_H-M   'P 1'
#
loop_
_entity.id
_entity.type
_entity.pdbx_description
1 polymer ?
#
loop_
_entity_poly.entity_id
_entity_poly.type
_entity_poly.pdbx_seq_one_letter_code
_entity_poly.pdbx_strand_id
1 'polypeptide(L)'
;MPVQVKNHQSAYICSGCSLAILKGFVENERNEYWHPKCYLMHRVWNVKISPVPGFSAIAESDHEEEEQIRMERKVHRTWSVLSAFDESSAACISKILRALNEERLLDAVRMAENLVLHIEVLFATIDDLDFQFAKSQLLQSLSYTDDAWKLCRKVLDLFTVISRTKGPASGSQATELTNVVKGLAQDLRALIQIALSSALKLEHETAGNALEGLLEKLYRLVETETGGQSVRRMTDAHYTSVTETNPSTQGVIFGFRSLAPEIAGESPFSNYLTTLGMEKISHQLSFGVCVKCGKVIEENCIRLGTYHRWHTECLECNECGVTAVISPPKRGILREFANVPLFVYEMDSGLMKDAVFSAPTVILCPNHAHAGCCRGFETVHAVEQYAFLLHIALRRLYVFLRQRDELKARNVHNTTISAKGVQKDGTVRGFRSNPSGNSTVRGSGFLLTLGICQCLSTAWIAPFGIFSQSTVQYNSIFRSIAIVVALSTWIWTAILLEYNNRPHLSHPLTRGKIHLFFFAVFMLTWMVLGIMLVANIPEACGYVYASNDLDLGSSSCVPSVATGSTSLLLNFLSVLAAIIVYRTERRRERMVGSDRRFA
;
A
#
# COMPACT_ATOMS: atom_id res chain seq x y z
N MET A 1 26.49 -30.73 21.60
CA MET A 1 26.86 -32.15 21.42
C MET A 1 27.40 -32.34 20.01
N PRO A 2 28.45 -33.15 19.80
CA PRO A 2 29.07 -33.28 18.49
C PRO A 2 28.15 -34.06 17.54
N VAL A 3 27.95 -33.53 16.34
CA VAL A 3 27.20 -34.17 15.25
C VAL A 3 28.08 -35.30 14.70
N GLN A 4 27.74 -36.55 15.02
CA GLN A 4 28.38 -37.74 14.48
C GLN A 4 27.77 -38.05 13.10
N VAL A 5 28.56 -37.91 12.04
CA VAL A 5 28.18 -38.32 10.68
C VAL A 5 28.63 -39.77 10.49
N LYS A 6 27.69 -40.73 10.58
CA LYS A 6 27.92 -42.13 10.22
C LYS A 6 27.47 -42.37 8.78
N ASN A 7 28.36 -42.94 7.94
CA ASN A 7 28.04 -43.33 6.57
C ASN A 7 27.55 -44.79 6.48
N HIS A 8 26.38 -44.92 5.85
CA HIS A 8 25.71 -46.04 5.16
C HIS A 8 25.90 -47.50 5.62
N GLN A 9 24.79 -48.07 6.14
CA GLN A 9 24.36 -49.45 5.82
C GLN A 9 22.87 -49.75 6.09
N SER A 10 22.08 -48.77 6.53
CA SER A 10 20.61 -48.83 6.52
C SER A 10 20.09 -47.45 6.12
N ALA A 11 19.33 -47.38 5.04
CA ALA A 11 18.64 -46.14 4.66
C ALA A 11 17.54 -45.88 5.70
N TYR A 12 17.76 -44.92 6.59
CA TYR A 12 16.73 -44.50 7.54
C TYR A 12 15.57 -43.85 6.76
N ILE A 13 14.33 -44.18 7.12
CA ILE A 13 13.14 -43.59 6.49
C ILE A 13 12.70 -42.38 7.31
N CYS A 14 12.42 -41.27 6.64
CA CYS A 14 11.97 -40.05 7.31
C CYS A 14 10.52 -40.19 7.80
N SER A 15 10.28 -39.99 9.10
CA SER A 15 8.94 -40.03 9.71
C SER A 15 7.99 -38.91 9.26
N GLY A 16 8.49 -37.92 8.50
CA GLY A 16 7.73 -36.79 7.99
C GLY A 16 7.30 -36.93 6.54
N CYS A 17 8.15 -37.52 5.69
CA CYS A 17 7.90 -37.67 4.25
C CYS A 17 8.00 -39.09 3.72
N SER A 18 8.22 -40.08 4.59
CA SER A 18 8.30 -41.49 4.25
C SER A 18 9.38 -41.86 3.21
N LEU A 19 10.33 -40.97 2.91
CA LEU A 19 11.44 -41.20 1.99
C LEU A 19 12.76 -41.49 2.69
N ALA A 20 13.69 -42.11 1.97
CA ALA A 20 15.02 -42.43 2.47
C ALA A 20 15.84 -41.18 2.81
N ILE A 21 16.55 -41.22 3.94
CA ILE A 21 17.47 -40.16 4.36
C ILE A 21 18.88 -40.51 3.90
N LEU A 22 19.32 -39.84 2.82
CA LEU A 22 20.62 -40.08 2.20
C LEU A 22 21.73 -39.16 2.75
N LYS A 23 21.38 -37.99 3.32
CA LYS A 23 22.34 -37.00 3.82
C LYS A 23 21.82 -36.31 5.08
N GLY A 24 22.48 -36.55 6.23
CA GLY A 24 22.22 -35.87 7.51
C GLY A 24 20.80 -36.04 8.06
N PHE A 25 20.66 -36.52 9.29
CA PHE A 25 19.35 -36.74 9.91
C PHE A 25 19.23 -36.03 11.25
N VAL A 26 17.99 -35.73 11.62
CA VAL A 26 17.61 -35.34 12.98
C VAL A 26 16.96 -36.55 13.64
N GLU A 27 17.47 -36.92 14.81
CA GLU A 27 16.88 -37.96 15.65
C GLU A 27 16.13 -37.30 16.81
N ASN A 28 14.87 -37.68 16.98
CA ASN A 28 14.05 -37.21 18.09
C ASN A 28 14.16 -38.19 19.28
N GLU A 29 13.74 -37.76 20.48
CA GLU A 29 13.72 -38.56 21.73
C GLU A 29 12.91 -39.87 21.62
N ARG A 30 12.09 -40.00 20.58
CA ARG A 30 11.28 -41.19 20.27
C ARG A 30 11.94 -42.15 19.27
N ASN A 31 13.24 -42.00 18.99
CA ASN A 31 13.99 -42.74 17.96
C ASN A 31 13.36 -42.63 16.56
N GLU A 32 12.75 -41.48 16.25
CA GLU A 32 12.26 -41.17 14.92
C GLU A 32 13.33 -40.41 14.14
N TYR A 33 13.56 -40.81 12.89
CA TYR A 33 14.53 -40.19 12.00
C TYR A 33 13.84 -39.21 11.05
N TRP A 34 14.42 -38.03 10.86
CA TRP A 34 13.85 -36.97 10.05
C TRP A 34 14.87 -36.30 9.16
N HIS A 35 14.48 -35.89 7.95
CA HIS A 35 15.24 -34.85 7.24
C HIS A 35 15.16 -33.54 8.04
N PRO A 36 16.22 -32.71 8.05
CA PRO A 36 16.21 -31.44 8.79
C PRO A 36 15.01 -30.54 8.46
N LYS A 37 14.66 -30.39 7.17
CA LYS A 37 13.50 -29.59 6.74
C LYS A 37 12.16 -30.22 7.13
N CYS A 38 12.03 -31.55 7.03
CA CYS A 38 10.83 -32.27 7.48
C CYS A 38 10.62 -32.13 9.00
N TYR A 39 11.69 -32.23 9.78
CA TYR A 39 11.64 -32.01 11.22
C TYR A 39 11.23 -30.58 11.57
N LEU A 40 11.79 -29.58 10.88
CA LEU A 40 11.42 -28.19 11.10
C LEU A 40 9.95 -27.92 10.73
N MET A 41 9.46 -28.49 9.62
CA MET A 41 8.05 -28.40 9.23
C MET A 41 7.13 -28.95 10.32
N HIS A 42 7.46 -30.14 10.84
CA HIS A 42 6.73 -30.79 11.92
C HIS A 42 6.83 -30.01 13.24
N ARG A 43 8.01 -29.46 13.56
CA ARG A 43 8.20 -28.72 14.81
C ARG A 43 7.49 -27.36 14.82
N VAL A 44 7.50 -26.65 13.69
CA VAL A 44 6.97 -25.28 13.60
C VAL A 44 5.48 -25.28 13.31
N TRP A 45 5.01 -26.10 12.36
CA TRP A 45 3.60 -26.13 11.94
C TRP A 45 2.89 -27.45 12.24
N ASN A 46 3.55 -28.44 12.86
CA ASN A 46 2.94 -29.73 13.21
C ASN A 46 2.33 -30.46 12.01
N VAL A 47 3.04 -30.44 10.87
CA VAL A 47 2.60 -31.04 9.61
C VAL A 47 3.61 -32.08 9.12
N LYS A 48 3.09 -33.17 8.57
CA LYS A 48 3.84 -34.20 7.82
C LYS A 48 3.41 -34.16 6.36
N ILE A 49 4.35 -33.96 5.45
CA ILE A 49 4.10 -34.00 4.01
C ILE A 49 4.38 -35.45 3.62
N SER A 50 3.37 -36.32 3.63
CA SER A 50 3.55 -37.74 3.30
C SER A 50 3.18 -38.01 1.83
N PRO A 51 3.83 -38.97 1.15
CA PRO A 51 3.46 -39.38 -0.21
C PRO A 51 2.04 -39.96 -0.27
N VAL A 52 1.49 -39.98 -1.49
CA VAL A 52 0.16 -40.52 -1.83
C VAL A 52 0.04 -41.98 -1.33
N PRO A 53 -1.11 -42.40 -0.76
CA PRO A 53 -1.23 -43.71 -0.14
C PRO A 53 -1.28 -44.77 -1.25
N GLY A 54 -0.31 -45.69 -1.23
CA GLY A 54 -0.11 -46.70 -2.28
C GLY A 54 1.36 -46.95 -2.65
N PHE A 55 2.27 -46.10 -2.20
CA PHE A 55 3.71 -46.29 -2.40
C PHE A 55 4.27 -47.32 -1.39
N SER A 56 4.48 -48.56 -1.84
CA SER A 56 5.35 -49.52 -1.16
C SER A 56 6.79 -49.30 -1.62
N ALA A 57 7.72 -49.16 -0.68
CA ALA A 57 9.15 -48.89 -0.89
C ALA A 57 9.94 -50.07 -1.52
N ILE A 58 9.35 -50.77 -2.49
CA ILE A 58 9.91 -51.96 -3.14
C ILE A 58 9.50 -51.97 -4.63
N ALA A 59 10.03 -51.04 -5.47
CA ALA A 59 10.01 -51.19 -6.94
C ALA A 59 11.00 -50.24 -7.66
N GLU A 60 12.09 -50.83 -8.19
CA GLU A 60 13.06 -50.42 -9.25
C GLU A 60 13.50 -48.94 -9.48
N SER A 61 14.80 -48.78 -9.77
CA SER A 61 15.71 -47.71 -9.32
C SER A 61 15.56 -46.30 -9.89
N ASP A 62 14.82 -46.10 -10.98
CA ASP A 62 14.80 -44.80 -11.67
C ASP A 62 13.56 -43.95 -11.32
N HIS A 63 12.42 -44.61 -11.07
CA HIS A 63 11.19 -43.93 -10.64
C HIS A 63 11.26 -43.47 -9.17
N GLU A 64 11.99 -44.20 -8.32
CA GLU A 64 12.18 -43.87 -6.91
C GLU A 64 13.03 -42.59 -6.74
N GLU A 65 14.06 -42.39 -7.57
CA GLU A 65 14.91 -41.20 -7.53
C GLU A 65 14.13 -39.95 -7.96
N GLU A 66 13.33 -40.04 -9.03
CA GLU A 66 12.53 -38.90 -9.51
C GLU A 66 11.46 -38.47 -8.49
N GLU A 67 10.76 -39.43 -7.87
CA GLU A 67 9.77 -39.15 -6.83
C GLU A 67 10.43 -38.61 -5.55
N GLN A 68 11.61 -39.11 -5.20
CA GLN A 68 12.40 -38.57 -4.09
C GLN A 68 12.80 -37.11 -4.35
N ILE A 69 13.32 -36.80 -5.55
CA ILE A 69 13.67 -35.43 -5.94
C ILE A 69 12.41 -34.53 -5.96
N ARG A 70 11.27 -35.02 -6.46
CA ARG A 70 9.99 -34.29 -6.50
C ARG A 70 9.56 -33.91 -5.09
N MET A 71 9.61 -34.85 -4.16
CA MET A 71 9.19 -34.64 -2.79
C MET A 71 10.15 -33.74 -2.02
N GLU A 72 11.47 -33.88 -2.20
CA GLU A 72 12.47 -32.99 -1.61
C GLU A 72 12.27 -31.54 -2.09
N ARG A 73 12.00 -31.35 -3.39
CA ARG A 73 11.64 -30.04 -3.95
C ARG A 73 10.37 -29.48 -3.32
N LYS A 74 9.33 -30.30 -3.14
CA LYS A 74 8.07 -29.93 -2.52
C LYS A 74 8.27 -29.47 -1.07
N VAL A 75 8.93 -30.28 -0.24
CA VAL A 75 9.27 -29.93 1.16
C VAL A 75 10.09 -28.65 1.22
N HIS A 76 11.09 -28.52 0.34
CA HIS A 76 11.93 -27.32 0.29
C HIS A 76 11.13 -26.07 -0.04
N ARG A 77 10.29 -26.13 -1.08
CA ARG A 77 9.48 -24.99 -1.50
C ARG A 77 8.48 -24.58 -0.42
N THR A 78 7.76 -25.54 0.15
CA THR A 78 6.84 -25.29 1.27
C THR A 78 7.55 -24.59 2.43
N TRP A 79 8.71 -25.10 2.84
CA TRP A 79 9.51 -24.47 3.90
C TRP A 79 9.91 -23.04 3.55
N SER A 80 10.52 -22.85 2.37
CA SER A 80 11.04 -21.55 1.95
C SER A 80 9.95 -20.47 1.86
N VAL A 81 8.79 -20.79 1.27
CA VAL A 81 7.69 -19.83 1.12
C VAL A 81 7.07 -19.48 2.48
N LEU A 82 6.78 -20.49 3.32
CA LEU A 82 6.16 -20.26 4.63
C LEU A 82 7.09 -19.52 5.59
N SER A 83 8.39 -19.83 5.57
CA SER A 83 9.38 -19.08 6.36
C SER A 83 9.50 -17.63 5.90
N ALA A 84 9.52 -17.38 4.58
CA ALA A 84 9.58 -16.01 4.06
C ALA A 84 8.31 -15.20 4.41
N PHE A 85 7.14 -15.84 4.39
CA PHE A 85 5.89 -15.22 4.84
C PHE A 85 5.86 -14.94 6.35
N ASP A 86 6.28 -15.89 7.21
CA ASP A 86 6.39 -15.69 8.67
C ASP A 86 7.38 -14.54 8.96
N GLU A 87 8.51 -14.49 8.26
CA GLU A 87 9.52 -13.43 8.40
C GLU A 87 8.99 -12.05 7.97
N SER A 88 8.28 -11.95 6.84
CA SER A 88 7.72 -10.66 6.39
C SER A 88 6.62 -10.15 7.35
N SER A 89 5.75 -11.03 7.83
CA SER A 89 4.73 -10.67 8.83
C SER A 89 5.36 -10.24 10.16
N ALA A 90 6.41 -10.93 10.62
CA ALA A 90 7.18 -10.56 11.82
C ALA A 90 7.92 -9.23 11.65
N ALA A 91 8.40 -8.93 10.44
CA ALA A 91 9.01 -7.64 10.12
C ALA A 91 7.98 -6.50 10.19
N CYS A 92 6.74 -6.72 9.70
CA CYS A 92 5.65 -5.75 9.84
C CYS A 92 5.37 -5.44 11.31
N ILE A 93 5.18 -6.49 12.11
CA ILE A 93 4.97 -6.39 13.56
C ILE A 93 6.09 -5.60 14.24
N SER A 94 7.35 -5.93 13.94
CA SER A 94 8.51 -5.27 14.54
C SER A 94 8.61 -3.78 14.16
N LYS A 95 8.26 -3.44 12.91
CA LYS A 95 8.20 -2.05 12.45
C LYS A 95 7.07 -1.26 13.12
N ILE A 96 5.91 -1.88 13.39
CA ILE A 96 4.81 -1.27 14.18
C ILE A 96 5.31 -0.92 15.59
N LEU A 97 5.97 -1.85 16.28
CA LEU A 97 6.52 -1.64 17.63
C LEU A 97 7.54 -0.49 17.66
N ARG A 98 8.46 -0.46 16.69
CA ARG A 98 9.45 0.61 16.59
C ARG A 98 8.80 1.97 16.34
N ALA A 99 7.83 2.03 15.44
CA ALA A 99 7.11 3.27 15.14
C ALA A 99 6.31 3.79 16.35
N LEU A 100 5.78 2.89 17.20
CA LEU A 100 5.11 3.27 18.44
C LEU A 100 6.09 3.82 19.49
N ASN A 101 7.28 3.23 19.62
CA ASN A 101 8.32 3.71 20.53
C ASN A 101 8.86 5.09 20.12
N GLU A 102 8.95 5.36 18.82
CA GLU A 102 9.42 6.64 18.28
C GLU A 102 8.30 7.68 18.11
N GLU A 103 7.09 7.41 18.58
CA GLU A 103 5.89 8.26 18.44
C GLU A 103 5.47 8.57 17.00
N ARG A 104 5.96 7.81 16.02
CA ARG A 104 5.61 7.93 14.60
C ARG A 104 4.35 7.12 14.29
N LEU A 105 3.22 7.59 14.80
CA LEU A 105 1.96 6.85 14.79
C LEU A 105 1.41 6.61 13.38
N LEU A 106 1.57 7.57 12.46
CA LEU A 106 1.17 7.38 11.06
C LEU A 106 2.01 6.30 10.37
N ASP A 107 3.30 6.17 10.70
CA ASP A 107 4.14 5.08 10.21
C ASP A 107 3.71 3.74 10.82
N ALA A 108 3.28 3.72 12.08
CA ALA A 108 2.71 2.53 12.70
C ALA A 108 1.44 2.05 11.97
N VAL A 109 0.55 2.97 11.56
CA VAL A 109 -0.66 2.61 10.79
C VAL A 109 -0.31 2.14 9.37
N ARG A 110 0.71 2.71 8.71
CA ARG A 110 1.21 2.19 7.42
C ARG A 110 1.73 0.76 7.54
N MET A 111 2.48 0.45 8.59
CA MET A 111 2.97 -0.91 8.82
C MET A 111 1.85 -1.87 9.22
N ALA A 112 0.83 -1.37 9.92
CA ALA A 112 -0.38 -2.13 10.20
C ALA A 112 -1.19 -2.46 8.94
N GLU A 113 -1.19 -1.59 7.91
CA GLU A 113 -1.81 -1.88 6.62
C GLU A 113 -1.18 -3.12 5.95
N ASN A 114 0.15 -3.18 5.91
CA ASN A 114 0.86 -4.34 5.35
C ASN A 114 0.57 -5.62 6.14
N LEU A 115 0.47 -5.53 7.47
CA LEU A 115 0.07 -6.65 8.32
C LEU A 115 -1.38 -7.10 8.01
N VAL A 116 -2.32 -6.17 7.86
CA VAL A 116 -3.71 -6.49 7.46
C VAL A 116 -3.72 -7.16 6.09
N LEU A 117 -2.86 -6.73 5.17
CA LEU A 117 -2.74 -7.39 3.86
C LEU A 117 -2.25 -8.84 3.99
N HIS A 118 -1.22 -9.12 4.79
CA HIS A 118 -0.78 -10.50 5.05
C HIS A 118 -1.92 -11.39 5.55
N ILE A 119 -2.70 -10.87 6.50
CA ILE A 119 -3.84 -11.58 7.07
C ILE A 119 -4.93 -11.78 6.02
N GLU A 120 -5.22 -10.77 5.20
CA GLU A 120 -6.19 -10.84 4.10
C GLU A 120 -5.80 -11.90 3.07
N VAL A 121 -4.53 -11.97 2.67
CA VAL A 121 -4.05 -12.99 1.73
C VAL A 121 -4.21 -14.38 2.33
N LEU A 122 -3.81 -14.58 3.60
CA LEU A 122 -3.99 -15.86 4.27
C LEU A 122 -5.47 -16.27 4.34
N PHE A 123 -6.35 -15.33 4.70
CA PHE A 123 -7.80 -15.54 4.71
C PHE A 123 -8.35 -15.94 3.34
N ALA A 124 -7.95 -15.23 2.28
CA ALA A 124 -8.33 -15.56 0.91
C ALA A 124 -7.83 -16.96 0.50
N THR A 125 -6.62 -17.36 0.92
CA THR A 125 -6.13 -18.71 0.65
C THR A 125 -6.91 -19.79 1.39
N ILE A 126 -7.32 -19.54 2.64
CA ILE A 126 -8.15 -20.47 3.41
C ILE A 126 -9.54 -20.59 2.78
N ASP A 127 -10.12 -19.46 2.34
CA ASP A 127 -11.41 -19.42 1.66
C ASP A 127 -11.40 -20.20 0.34
N ASP A 128 -10.30 -20.13 -0.43
CA ASP A 128 -10.11 -20.95 -1.63
C ASP A 128 -10.01 -22.45 -1.33
N LEU A 129 -9.34 -22.81 -0.22
CA LEU A 129 -9.27 -24.21 0.20
C LEU A 129 -10.66 -24.70 0.59
N ASP A 130 -11.42 -23.94 1.38
CA ASP A 130 -12.80 -24.28 1.75
C ASP A 130 -13.70 -24.38 0.52
N PHE A 131 -13.53 -23.49 -0.47
CA PHE A 131 -14.20 -23.59 -1.76
C PHE A 131 -13.90 -24.93 -2.46
N GLN A 132 -12.64 -25.37 -2.48
CA GLN A 132 -12.25 -26.64 -3.10
C GLN A 132 -12.75 -27.86 -2.31
N PHE A 133 -12.73 -27.83 -0.97
CA PHE A 133 -13.32 -28.87 -0.12
C PHE A 133 -14.82 -29.04 -0.37
N ALA A 134 -15.55 -27.93 -0.47
CA ALA A 134 -16.97 -27.96 -0.79
C ALA A 134 -17.24 -28.53 -2.18
N LYS A 135 -16.34 -28.31 -3.15
CA LYS A 135 -16.46 -28.83 -4.52
C LYS A 135 -16.19 -30.34 -4.58
N SER A 136 -15.22 -30.84 -3.85
CA SER A 136 -14.85 -32.27 -3.84
C SER A 136 -15.81 -33.15 -3.01
N GLN A 137 -16.90 -32.59 -2.49
CA GLN A 137 -17.92 -33.29 -1.66
C GLN A 137 -17.35 -33.98 -0.41
N LEU A 138 -16.18 -33.53 0.06
CA LEU A 138 -15.60 -34.01 1.30
C LEU A 138 -16.45 -33.50 2.47
N LEU A 139 -17.06 -34.43 3.22
CA LEU A 139 -18.03 -34.17 4.29
C LEU A 139 -17.49 -33.36 5.49
N GLN A 140 -16.21 -32.98 5.50
CA GLN A 140 -15.58 -32.29 6.63
C GLN A 140 -15.32 -30.83 6.27
N SER A 141 -16.16 -29.93 6.80
CA SER A 141 -15.89 -28.48 6.75
C SER A 141 -14.64 -28.12 7.51
N LEU A 142 -13.91 -27.14 7.01
CA LEU A 142 -12.77 -26.58 7.71
C LEU A 142 -13.23 -25.76 8.92
N SER A 143 -12.68 -26.08 10.09
CA SER A 143 -12.91 -25.31 11.32
C SER A 143 -11.81 -24.25 11.48
N TYR A 144 -11.99 -23.09 10.84
CA TYR A 144 -11.03 -21.98 10.89
C TYR A 144 -11.63 -20.66 11.39
N THR A 145 -12.95 -20.55 11.49
CA THR A 145 -13.67 -19.30 11.80
C THR A 145 -13.29 -18.74 13.17
N ASP A 146 -13.24 -19.59 14.20
CA ASP A 146 -12.93 -19.16 15.57
C ASP A 146 -11.48 -18.67 15.68
N ASP A 147 -10.54 -19.34 15.02
CA ASP A 147 -9.13 -18.97 15.04
C ASP A 147 -8.87 -17.71 14.20
N ALA A 148 -9.57 -17.56 13.08
CA ALA A 148 -9.55 -16.33 12.29
C ALA A 148 -10.10 -15.15 13.08
N TRP A 149 -11.20 -15.33 13.82
CA TRP A 149 -11.76 -14.27 14.65
C TRP A 149 -10.85 -13.89 15.83
N LYS A 150 -10.22 -14.86 16.51
CA LYS A 150 -9.22 -14.59 17.56
C LYS A 150 -8.10 -13.69 17.04
N LEU A 151 -7.57 -14.01 15.86
CA LEU A 151 -6.55 -13.20 15.20
C LEU A 151 -7.05 -11.77 14.94
N CYS A 152 -8.23 -11.62 14.33
CA CYS A 152 -8.81 -10.32 14.04
C CYS A 152 -9.02 -9.47 15.30
N ARG A 153 -9.52 -10.07 16.38
CA ARG A 153 -9.71 -9.38 17.65
C ARG A 153 -8.39 -8.87 18.21
N LYS A 154 -7.31 -9.64 18.14
CA LYS A 154 -5.97 -9.17 18.54
C LYS A 154 -5.45 -8.01 17.67
N VAL A 155 -5.76 -7.98 16.38
CA VAL A 155 -5.44 -6.83 15.52
C VAL A 155 -6.26 -5.59 15.92
N LEU A 156 -7.54 -5.75 16.24
CA LEU A 156 -8.39 -4.66 16.74
C LEU A 156 -7.92 -4.14 18.11
N ASP A 157 -7.46 -5.03 18.98
CA ASP A 157 -6.84 -4.68 20.26
C ASP A 157 -5.54 -3.90 20.04
N LEU A 158 -4.71 -4.33 19.08
CA LEU A 158 -3.52 -3.58 18.65
C LEU A 158 -3.89 -2.16 18.18
N PHE A 159 -4.91 -2.02 17.33
CA PHE A 159 -5.39 -0.70 16.87
C PHE A 159 -5.89 0.17 18.03
N THR A 160 -6.56 -0.45 19.00
CA THR A 160 -7.00 0.22 20.22
C THR A 160 -5.82 0.72 21.05
N VAL A 161 -4.77 -0.10 21.22
CA VAL A 161 -3.53 0.32 21.90
C VAL A 161 -2.87 1.48 21.16
N ILE A 162 -2.75 1.42 19.82
CA ILE A 162 -2.19 2.51 18.99
C ILE A 162 -2.99 3.81 19.18
N SER A 163 -4.33 3.73 19.24
CA SER A 163 -5.19 4.90 19.42
C SER A 163 -4.97 5.60 20.79
N ARG A 164 -4.65 4.81 21.83
CA ARG A 164 -4.47 5.30 23.20
C ARG A 164 -3.09 5.89 23.47
N THR A 165 -2.07 5.52 22.70
CA THR A 165 -0.68 6.00 22.87
C THR A 165 -0.60 7.52 22.71
N LYS A 166 -0.25 8.24 23.78
CA LYS A 166 -0.15 9.72 23.82
C LYS A 166 1.29 10.26 23.90
N GLY A 167 2.29 9.40 24.15
CA GLY A 167 3.72 9.71 24.31
C GLY A 167 4.53 8.41 24.32
N PRO A 168 5.78 8.39 24.84
CA PRO A 168 6.60 7.18 24.84
C PRO A 168 5.91 6.13 25.72
N ALA A 169 5.86 4.89 25.25
CA ALA A 169 5.13 3.83 25.91
C ALA A 169 5.56 3.71 27.38
N SER A 170 4.61 3.88 28.32
CA SER A 170 4.87 3.56 29.72
C SER A 170 5.21 2.08 29.84
N GLY A 171 5.93 1.69 30.90
CA GLY A 171 6.32 0.28 31.10
C GLY A 171 5.14 -0.70 31.03
N SER A 172 3.95 -0.30 31.49
CA SER A 172 2.73 -1.10 31.39
C SER A 172 2.11 -1.16 29.99
N GLN A 173 2.20 -0.08 29.21
CA GLN A 173 1.70 -0.06 27.83
C GLN A 173 2.60 -0.88 26.89
N ALA A 174 3.91 -0.86 27.13
CA ALA A 174 4.88 -1.66 26.38
C ALA A 174 4.70 -3.18 26.62
N THR A 175 4.37 -3.58 27.86
CA THR A 175 4.09 -4.99 28.18
C THR A 175 2.75 -5.45 27.60
N GLU A 176 1.70 -4.63 27.66
CA GLU A 176 0.41 -4.89 27.00
C GLU A 176 0.59 -5.09 25.49
N LEU A 177 1.30 -4.16 24.84
CA LEU A 177 1.59 -4.21 23.40
C LEU A 177 2.40 -5.46 23.01
N THR A 178 3.41 -5.81 23.82
CA THR A 178 4.22 -7.01 23.60
C THR A 178 3.38 -8.28 23.72
N ASN A 179 2.44 -8.33 24.67
CA ASN A 179 1.55 -9.48 24.84
C ASN A 179 0.57 -9.62 23.66
N VAL A 180 -0.01 -8.51 23.19
CA VAL A 180 -0.87 -8.50 21.98
C VAL A 180 -0.11 -9.00 20.76
N VAL A 181 1.11 -8.49 20.54
CA VAL A 181 1.95 -8.88 19.41
C VAL A 181 2.37 -10.36 19.48
N LYS A 182 2.76 -10.86 20.65
CA LYS A 182 3.08 -12.29 20.83
C LYS A 182 1.87 -13.16 20.51
N GLY A 183 0.70 -12.77 21.01
CA GLY A 183 -0.55 -13.46 20.74
C GLY A 183 -0.91 -13.42 19.25
N LEU A 184 -0.65 -12.32 18.56
CA LEU A 184 -0.91 -12.18 17.12
C LEU A 184 -0.04 -13.14 16.30
N ALA A 185 1.26 -13.21 16.59
CA ALA A 185 2.17 -14.12 15.91
C ALA A 185 1.78 -15.59 16.13
N GLN A 186 1.29 -15.93 17.33
CA GLN A 186 0.81 -17.28 17.64
C GLN A 186 -0.45 -17.64 16.84
N ASP A 187 -1.44 -16.75 16.79
CA ASP A 187 -2.68 -17.02 16.04
C ASP A 187 -2.44 -17.06 14.52
N LEU A 188 -1.53 -16.22 14.01
CA LEU A 188 -1.13 -16.25 12.60
C LEU A 188 -0.52 -17.61 12.23
N ARG A 189 0.37 -18.15 13.08
CA ARG A 189 0.95 -19.48 12.90
C ARG A 189 -0.09 -20.59 12.96
N ALA A 190 -1.06 -20.50 13.86
CA ALA A 190 -2.15 -21.46 13.94
C ALA A 190 -2.97 -21.48 12.64
N LEU A 191 -3.26 -20.33 12.04
CA LEU A 191 -3.96 -20.26 10.76
C LEU A 191 -3.12 -20.75 9.57
N ILE A 192 -1.81 -20.48 9.56
CA ILE A 192 -0.90 -21.06 8.56
C ILE A 192 -0.91 -22.59 8.68
N GLN A 193 -0.86 -23.12 9.91
CA GLN A 193 -0.96 -24.56 10.16
C GLN A 193 -2.28 -25.13 9.65
N ILE A 194 -3.42 -24.49 9.95
CA ILE A 194 -4.73 -24.92 9.45
C ILE A 194 -4.72 -24.94 7.92
N ALA A 195 -4.30 -23.85 7.27
CA ALA A 195 -4.22 -23.77 5.80
C ALA A 195 -3.34 -24.88 5.21
N LEU A 196 -2.16 -25.11 5.78
CA LEU A 196 -1.21 -26.12 5.31
C LEU A 196 -1.76 -27.56 5.48
N SER A 197 -2.29 -27.90 6.66
CA SER A 197 -2.91 -29.19 6.92
C SER A 197 -4.07 -29.45 5.95
N SER A 198 -4.84 -28.40 5.65
CA SER A 198 -6.00 -28.46 4.76
C SER A 198 -5.60 -28.66 3.31
N ALA A 199 -4.60 -27.92 2.84
CA ALA A 199 -4.08 -28.05 1.48
C ALA A 199 -3.47 -29.43 1.23
N LEU A 200 -2.73 -29.97 2.20
CA LEU A 200 -2.16 -31.32 2.10
C LEU A 200 -3.23 -32.41 2.15
N LYS A 201 -4.24 -32.27 3.01
CA LYS A 201 -5.38 -33.18 3.07
C LYS A 201 -6.13 -33.20 1.73
N LEU A 202 -6.39 -32.02 1.17
CA LEU A 202 -7.08 -31.87 -0.11
C LEU A 202 -6.27 -32.49 -1.26
N GLU A 203 -4.97 -32.23 -1.32
CA GLU A 203 -4.08 -32.82 -2.32
C GLU A 203 -4.01 -34.36 -2.20
N HIS A 204 -4.05 -34.90 -0.98
CA HIS A 204 -4.09 -36.34 -0.74
C HIS A 204 -5.40 -36.98 -1.22
N GLU A 205 -6.54 -36.32 -1.01
CA GLU A 205 -7.86 -36.86 -1.34
C GLU A 205 -8.28 -36.63 -2.79
N THR A 206 -7.77 -35.58 -3.45
CA THR A 206 -8.19 -35.18 -4.81
C THR A 206 -7.10 -35.28 -5.87
N ALA A 207 -5.87 -35.69 -5.50
CA ALA A 207 -4.68 -35.67 -6.35
C ALA A 207 -4.43 -34.30 -7.03
N GLY A 208 -4.98 -33.22 -6.46
CA GLY A 208 -4.93 -31.86 -7.01
C GLY A 208 -3.76 -31.04 -6.48
N ASN A 209 -3.43 -29.94 -7.16
CA ASN A 209 -2.32 -29.05 -6.80
C ASN A 209 -2.68 -28.00 -5.74
N ALA A 210 -3.46 -28.38 -4.71
CA ALA A 210 -3.98 -27.45 -3.71
C ALA A 210 -2.87 -26.76 -2.89
N LEU A 211 -1.84 -27.52 -2.49
CA LEU A 211 -0.67 -26.97 -1.80
C LEU A 211 0.06 -25.94 -2.67
N GLU A 212 0.25 -26.24 -3.94
CA GLU A 212 0.92 -25.34 -4.88
C GLU A 212 0.14 -24.02 -5.02
N GLY A 213 -1.19 -24.07 -5.11
CA GLY A 213 -2.03 -22.88 -5.13
C GLY A 213 -1.93 -22.02 -3.86
N LEU A 214 -1.88 -22.66 -2.68
CA LEU A 214 -1.63 -21.97 -1.41
C LEU A 214 -0.25 -21.27 -1.41
N LEU A 215 0.80 -22.00 -1.78
CA LEU A 215 2.17 -21.48 -1.77
C LEU A 215 2.36 -20.35 -2.78
N GLU A 216 1.77 -20.45 -3.96
CA GLU A 216 1.86 -19.42 -5.00
C GLU A 216 1.27 -18.08 -4.52
N LYS A 217 0.10 -18.11 -3.88
CA LYS A 217 -0.54 -16.89 -3.34
C LYS A 217 0.28 -16.23 -2.23
N LEU A 218 0.86 -17.03 -1.32
CA LEU A 218 1.72 -16.51 -0.25
C LEU A 218 3.05 -15.97 -0.79
N TYR A 219 3.66 -16.68 -1.75
CA TYR A 219 4.91 -16.30 -2.38
C TYR A 219 4.78 -14.97 -3.14
N ARG A 220 3.71 -14.79 -3.93
CA ARG A 220 3.47 -13.55 -4.68
C ARG A 220 3.42 -12.32 -3.78
N LEU A 221 2.79 -12.43 -2.61
CA LEU A 221 2.78 -11.32 -1.64
C LEU A 221 4.20 -10.95 -1.24
N VAL A 222 5.00 -11.94 -0.81
CA VAL A 222 6.39 -11.73 -0.37
C VAL A 222 7.24 -11.12 -1.49
N GLU A 223 7.10 -11.61 -2.73
CA GLU A 223 7.83 -11.08 -3.88
C GLU A 223 7.49 -9.60 -4.14
N THR A 224 6.20 -9.24 -4.11
CA THR A 224 5.78 -7.86 -4.36
C THR A 224 6.30 -6.85 -3.32
N GLU A 225 6.46 -7.27 -2.06
CA GLU A 225 7.01 -6.41 -1.01
C GLU A 225 8.51 -6.16 -1.19
N THR A 226 9.25 -7.13 -1.74
CA THR A 226 10.68 -6.96 -2.04
C THR A 226 10.92 -6.03 -3.24
N GLY A 227 9.94 -5.89 -4.15
CA GLY A 227 10.05 -5.12 -5.39
C GLY A 227 9.73 -3.63 -5.29
N GLY A 228 9.20 -3.13 -4.16
CA GLY A 228 8.99 -1.69 -3.91
C GLY A 228 7.94 -0.99 -4.79
N GLN A 229 7.12 -1.72 -5.55
CA GLN A 229 6.07 -1.15 -6.40
C GLN A 229 4.73 -1.03 -5.66
N SER A 230 3.97 0.04 -5.93
CA SER A 230 2.56 0.13 -5.53
C SER A 230 1.77 -0.92 -6.32
N VAL A 231 1.32 -1.97 -5.63
CA VAL A 231 0.77 -3.15 -6.30
C VAL A 231 -0.67 -2.90 -6.71
N ARG A 232 -0.92 -2.87 -8.02
CA ARG A 232 -2.27 -3.01 -8.58
C ARG A 232 -2.75 -4.42 -8.24
N ARG A 233 -3.88 -4.55 -7.52
CA ARG A 233 -4.32 -5.87 -7.01
C ARG A 233 -5.07 -6.68 -8.06
N MET A 234 -5.52 -6.05 -9.15
CA MET A 234 -6.18 -6.72 -10.26
C MET A 234 -5.19 -7.15 -11.35
N THR A 235 -5.41 -8.34 -11.93
CA THR A 235 -4.66 -8.80 -13.12
C THR A 235 -5.26 -8.21 -14.39
N ASP A 236 -4.43 -7.79 -15.36
CA ASP A 236 -4.92 -7.49 -16.71
C ASP A 236 -5.55 -8.76 -17.32
N ALA A 237 -6.63 -8.58 -18.11
CA ALA A 237 -7.50 -9.65 -18.64
C ALA A 237 -6.81 -10.76 -19.47
N HIS A 238 -5.49 -10.67 -19.68
CA HIS A 238 -4.69 -11.64 -20.42
C HIS A 238 -4.16 -12.82 -19.58
N TYR A 239 -4.29 -12.79 -18.26
CA TYR A 239 -3.82 -13.85 -17.37
C TYR A 239 -4.98 -14.51 -16.60
N THR A 240 -5.89 -15.15 -17.32
CA THR A 240 -6.87 -16.05 -16.70
C THR A 240 -6.17 -17.38 -16.38
N SER A 241 -5.93 -17.62 -15.09
CA SER A 241 -5.56 -18.94 -14.57
C SER A 241 -6.56 -20.00 -15.08
N VAL A 242 -6.02 -21.14 -15.53
CA VAL A 242 -6.74 -22.27 -16.14
C VAL A 242 -7.55 -23.10 -15.12
N THR A 243 -7.64 -22.65 -13.86
CA THR A 243 -8.38 -23.34 -12.80
C THR A 243 -9.61 -22.54 -12.37
N GLU A 244 -10.75 -23.24 -12.24
CA GLU A 244 -11.96 -22.68 -11.63
C GLU A 244 -11.63 -22.20 -10.21
N THR A 245 -11.58 -20.88 -10.04
CA THR A 245 -11.19 -20.20 -8.81
C THR A 245 -12.42 -19.74 -8.04
N ASN A 246 -12.28 -19.58 -6.72
CA ASN A 246 -13.34 -19.05 -5.88
C ASN A 246 -13.78 -17.66 -6.38
N PRO A 247 -15.10 -17.41 -6.61
CA PRO A 247 -15.60 -16.12 -7.08
C PRO A 247 -15.13 -14.92 -6.23
N SER A 248 -14.95 -15.10 -4.92
CA SER A 248 -14.50 -14.04 -4.01
C SER A 248 -13.02 -13.64 -4.21
N THR A 249 -12.20 -14.51 -4.78
CA THR A 249 -10.75 -14.29 -4.99
C THR A 249 -10.35 -14.27 -6.48
N GLN A 250 -11.32 -14.45 -7.39
CA GLN A 250 -11.09 -14.46 -8.83
C GLN A 250 -10.72 -13.06 -9.35
N GLY A 251 -9.72 -13.00 -10.25
CA GLY A 251 -9.32 -11.78 -10.94
C GLY A 251 -8.46 -10.81 -10.11
N VAL A 252 -8.01 -11.23 -8.92
CA VAL A 252 -7.04 -10.50 -8.11
C VAL A 252 -5.75 -11.30 -7.91
N ILE A 253 -4.63 -10.60 -7.80
CA ILE A 253 -3.30 -11.18 -7.54
C ILE A 253 -3.27 -11.78 -6.13
N PHE A 254 -3.87 -11.09 -5.16
CA PHE A 254 -3.96 -11.52 -3.77
C PHE A 254 -5.16 -10.86 -3.05
N GLY A 255 -5.59 -11.47 -1.95
CA GLY A 255 -6.70 -10.99 -1.12
C GLY A 255 -8.09 -11.26 -1.75
N PHE A 256 -9.06 -10.41 -1.41
CA PHE A 256 -10.44 -10.53 -1.90
C PHE A 256 -10.75 -9.51 -2.99
N ARG A 257 -11.48 -9.93 -4.03
CA ARG A 257 -11.91 -9.06 -5.14
C ARG A 257 -12.69 -7.84 -4.64
N SER A 258 -13.59 -8.05 -3.69
CA SER A 258 -14.43 -6.99 -3.11
C SER A 258 -13.63 -5.91 -2.37
N LEU A 259 -12.39 -6.22 -1.96
CA LEU A 259 -11.48 -5.35 -1.20
C LEU A 259 -10.34 -4.77 -2.06
N ALA A 260 -10.28 -5.11 -3.35
CA ALA A 260 -9.31 -4.55 -4.28
C ALA A 260 -9.44 -3.01 -4.34
N PRO A 261 -8.34 -2.24 -4.30
CA PRO A 261 -8.36 -0.77 -4.33
C PRO A 261 -9.18 -0.17 -5.48
N GLU A 262 -9.25 -0.88 -6.61
CA GLU A 262 -10.00 -0.50 -7.80
C GLU A 262 -11.52 -0.55 -7.59
N ILE A 263 -12.01 -1.37 -6.65
CA ILE A 263 -13.43 -1.57 -6.33
C ILE A 263 -13.78 -0.90 -4.99
N ALA A 264 -12.97 -1.17 -3.95
CA ALA A 264 -13.16 -0.65 -2.61
C ALA A 264 -12.63 0.78 -2.42
N GLY A 265 -12.06 1.40 -3.45
CA GLY A 265 -11.35 2.66 -3.33
C GLY A 265 -9.96 2.50 -2.70
N GLU A 266 -9.09 3.45 -2.99
CA GLU A 266 -7.69 3.38 -2.60
C GLU A 266 -7.46 3.41 -1.08
N SER A 267 -6.26 2.97 -0.68
CA SER A 267 -5.77 3.02 0.70
C SER A 267 -5.98 4.40 1.34
N PRO A 268 -6.25 4.47 2.66
CA PRO A 268 -6.22 5.73 3.44
C PRO A 268 -4.92 6.53 3.30
N PHE A 269 -3.85 5.90 2.85
CA PHE A 269 -2.56 6.53 2.60
C PHE A 269 -2.34 6.97 1.15
N SER A 270 -3.25 6.66 0.23
CA SER A 270 -3.17 7.19 -1.12
C SER A 270 -3.49 8.68 -1.13
N ASN A 271 -2.73 9.43 -1.94
CA ASN A 271 -2.84 10.88 -2.09
C ASN A 271 -4.27 11.34 -2.45
N TYR A 272 -5.12 10.46 -2.96
CA TYR A 272 -6.51 10.73 -3.33
C TYR A 272 -7.44 11.08 -2.14
N LEU A 273 -7.29 10.44 -0.97
CA LEU A 273 -8.13 10.74 0.21
C LEU A 273 -7.83 12.09 0.86
N THR A 274 -6.73 12.74 0.46
CA THR A 274 -6.43 14.14 0.82
C THR A 274 -7.32 15.13 0.06
N THR A 275 -7.96 14.71 -1.04
CA THR A 275 -8.82 15.55 -1.91
C THR A 275 -10.32 15.37 -1.66
N LEU A 276 -10.73 14.26 -1.03
CA LEU A 276 -12.10 14.02 -0.59
C LEU A 276 -12.30 14.69 0.78
N GLY A 277 -13.23 15.65 0.87
CA GLY A 277 -13.57 16.31 2.13
C GLY A 277 -13.99 15.32 3.23
N MET A 278 -13.78 15.72 4.49
CA MET A 278 -14.05 14.92 5.71
C MET A 278 -15.47 14.32 5.79
N GLU A 279 -16.47 14.90 5.11
CA GLU A 279 -17.83 14.36 5.05
C GLU A 279 -17.93 13.00 4.36
N LYS A 280 -17.25 12.79 3.22
CA LYS A 280 -17.26 11.49 2.51
C LYS A 280 -16.51 10.40 3.27
N ILE A 281 -15.51 10.80 4.05
CA ILE A 281 -14.75 9.92 4.94
C ILE A 281 -15.65 9.46 6.11
N SER A 282 -16.43 10.37 6.71
CA SER A 282 -17.39 10.06 7.79
C SER A 282 -18.41 8.98 7.39
N HIS A 283 -18.96 9.07 6.17
CA HIS A 283 -19.86 8.04 5.63
C HIS A 283 -19.14 6.71 5.34
N GLN A 284 -17.88 6.72 4.89
CA GLN A 284 -17.10 5.49 4.74
C GLN A 284 -16.80 4.76 6.05
N LEU A 285 -16.82 5.50 7.15
CA LEU A 285 -16.55 4.97 8.48
C LEU A 285 -17.79 4.29 9.10
N SER A 286 -18.99 4.38 8.52
CA SER A 286 -20.22 3.75 9.05
C SER A 286 -20.52 2.35 8.48
N PHE A 287 -19.80 1.90 7.44
CA PHE A 287 -20.11 0.66 6.69
C PHE A 287 -19.84 -0.69 7.41
N GLY A 288 -19.45 -0.67 8.69
CA GLY A 288 -19.17 -1.89 9.47
C GLY A 288 -20.41 -2.55 10.10
N VAL A 289 -21.62 -2.09 9.75
CA VAL A 289 -22.88 -2.55 10.34
C VAL A 289 -23.87 -2.99 9.27
N CYS A 290 -24.81 -3.84 9.66
CA CYS A 290 -25.91 -4.23 8.81
C CYS A 290 -26.82 -3.04 8.48
N VAL A 291 -27.13 -2.88 7.20
CA VAL A 291 -28.01 -1.81 6.70
C VAL A 291 -29.41 -1.84 7.34
N LYS A 292 -29.98 -3.02 7.59
CA LYS A 292 -31.32 -3.17 8.16
C LYS A 292 -31.35 -2.95 9.68
N CYS A 293 -30.48 -3.63 10.43
CA CYS A 293 -30.58 -3.67 11.90
C CYS A 293 -29.57 -2.76 12.63
N GLY A 294 -28.59 -2.19 11.92
CA GLY A 294 -27.56 -1.31 12.50
C GLY A 294 -26.55 -2.00 13.41
N LYS A 295 -26.58 -3.34 13.55
CA LYS A 295 -25.63 -4.11 14.36
C LYS A 295 -24.42 -4.53 13.54
N VAL A 296 -23.27 -4.72 14.21
CA VAL A 296 -22.04 -5.23 13.59
C VAL A 296 -22.26 -6.64 13.06
N ILE A 297 -21.62 -6.97 11.94
CA ILE A 297 -21.68 -8.30 11.33
C ILE A 297 -20.34 -9.01 11.55
N GLU A 298 -20.34 -10.05 12.39
CA GLU A 298 -19.15 -10.85 12.77
C GLU A 298 -19.19 -12.29 12.22
N GLU A 299 -20.10 -12.55 11.29
CA GLU A 299 -20.35 -13.88 10.71
C GLU A 299 -20.46 -13.79 9.17
N ASN A 300 -20.81 -14.90 8.53
CA ASN A 300 -21.18 -14.92 7.12
C ASN A 300 -22.26 -13.86 6.85
N CYS A 301 -22.16 -13.16 5.73
CA CYS A 301 -23.03 -12.03 5.44
C CYS A 301 -23.37 -11.92 3.97
N ILE A 302 -24.24 -10.98 3.63
CA ILE A 302 -24.61 -10.68 2.25
C ILE A 302 -24.14 -9.27 1.93
N ARG A 303 -23.54 -9.06 0.75
CA ARG A 303 -23.10 -7.74 0.31
C ARG A 303 -23.70 -7.33 -1.02
N LEU A 304 -23.79 -6.02 -1.23
CA LEU A 304 -24.02 -5.37 -2.51
C LEU A 304 -22.88 -4.39 -2.77
N GLY A 305 -22.07 -4.67 -3.80
CA GLY A 305 -20.78 -4.00 -3.97
C GLY A 305 -19.82 -4.33 -2.82
N THR A 306 -19.07 -3.34 -2.33
CA THR A 306 -18.10 -3.52 -1.23
C THR A 306 -18.67 -3.20 0.16
N TYR A 307 -19.49 -2.14 0.24
CA TYR A 307 -19.79 -1.43 1.49
C TYR A 307 -21.15 -1.76 2.09
N HIS A 308 -22.16 -2.02 1.26
CA HIS A 308 -23.50 -2.32 1.75
C HIS A 308 -23.55 -3.79 2.13
N ARG A 309 -23.85 -4.07 3.40
CA ARG A 309 -23.85 -5.43 3.97
C ARG A 309 -25.06 -5.68 4.85
N TRP A 310 -25.51 -6.93 4.86
CA TRP A 310 -26.64 -7.41 5.65
C TRP A 310 -26.27 -8.70 6.37
N HIS A 311 -26.79 -8.89 7.58
CA HIS A 311 -26.87 -10.25 8.13
C HIS A 311 -27.68 -11.12 7.19
N THR A 312 -27.40 -12.41 7.17
CA THR A 312 -28.11 -13.42 6.37
C THR A 312 -29.62 -13.38 6.60
N GLU A 313 -30.05 -13.19 7.85
CA GLU A 313 -31.46 -13.06 8.26
C GLU A 313 -32.06 -11.67 7.97
N CYS A 314 -31.22 -10.67 7.69
CA CYS A 314 -31.65 -9.30 7.48
C CYS A 314 -31.95 -8.95 6.02
N LEU A 315 -31.64 -9.83 5.06
CA LEU A 315 -32.04 -9.64 3.67
C LEU A 315 -33.40 -10.31 3.42
N GLU A 316 -34.45 -9.50 3.31
CA GLU A 316 -35.82 -9.97 3.06
C GLU A 316 -36.47 -9.17 1.94
N CYS A 317 -37.47 -9.78 1.30
CA CYS A 317 -38.28 -9.10 0.31
C CYS A 317 -39.24 -8.12 0.98
N ASN A 318 -39.28 -6.88 0.50
CA ASN A 318 -40.17 -5.84 1.02
C ASN A 318 -41.66 -6.17 0.82
N GLU A 319 -42.04 -6.99 -0.18
CA GLU A 319 -43.45 -7.33 -0.43
C GLU A 319 -43.95 -8.54 0.37
N CYS A 320 -43.17 -9.62 0.44
CA CYS A 320 -43.61 -10.86 1.09
C CYS A 320 -42.84 -11.23 2.37
N GLY A 321 -41.80 -10.49 2.75
CA GLY A 321 -40.98 -10.79 3.93
C GLY A 321 -40.13 -12.06 3.83
N VAL A 322 -40.11 -12.73 2.68
CA VAL A 322 -39.29 -13.94 2.49
C VAL A 322 -37.82 -13.56 2.57
N THR A 323 -37.09 -14.22 3.46
CA THR A 323 -35.65 -14.05 3.61
C THR A 323 -34.90 -14.82 2.54
N ALA A 324 -33.69 -14.38 2.21
CA ALA A 324 -32.87 -15.03 1.20
C ALA A 324 -32.26 -16.38 1.65
N VAL A 325 -32.49 -16.78 2.90
CA VAL A 325 -31.98 -18.02 3.51
C VAL A 325 -33.14 -19.00 3.70
N ILE A 326 -33.09 -20.14 3.03
CA ILE A 326 -34.18 -21.14 3.05
C ILE A 326 -34.05 -22.12 4.22
N SER A 327 -32.87 -22.27 4.82
CA SER A 327 -32.62 -23.21 5.92
C SER A 327 -31.43 -22.77 6.80
N PRO A 328 -31.48 -22.95 8.14
CA PRO A 328 -30.32 -22.75 8.99
C PRO A 328 -29.25 -23.80 8.65
N PRO A 329 -27.98 -23.41 8.60
CA PRO A 329 -26.92 -24.33 8.19
C PRO A 329 -26.80 -25.47 9.19
N LYS A 330 -26.94 -26.71 8.72
CA LYS A 330 -26.30 -27.85 9.41
C LYS A 330 -24.80 -27.59 9.35
N ARG A 331 -24.16 -27.53 10.52
CA ARG A 331 -22.71 -27.29 10.69
C ARG A 331 -21.92 -27.91 9.54
N GLY A 332 -21.31 -27.05 8.72
CA GLY A 332 -20.27 -27.46 7.78
C GLY A 332 -20.67 -27.70 6.31
N ILE A 333 -21.92 -27.49 5.90
CA ILE A 333 -22.25 -27.45 4.47
C ILE A 333 -22.97 -26.14 4.17
N LEU A 334 -22.20 -25.09 3.89
CA LEU A 334 -22.67 -23.71 3.76
C LEU A 334 -22.53 -23.16 2.33
N ARG A 335 -22.94 -23.96 1.34
CA ARG A 335 -23.31 -23.44 0.01
C ARG A 335 -24.84 -23.38 -0.20
N GLU A 336 -25.62 -23.52 0.86
CA GLU A 336 -27.10 -23.36 0.85
C GLU A 336 -27.58 -21.89 0.88
N PHE A 337 -26.83 -20.96 0.26
CA PHE A 337 -27.30 -19.59 0.01
C PHE A 337 -27.81 -19.43 -1.44
N ALA A 338 -28.41 -20.49 -2.00
CA ALA A 338 -28.77 -20.58 -3.42
C ALA A 338 -29.68 -19.44 -3.91
N ASN A 339 -30.47 -18.82 -3.02
CA ASN A 339 -31.39 -17.77 -3.39
C ASN A 339 -30.81 -16.35 -3.30
N VAL A 340 -29.68 -16.14 -2.60
CA VAL A 340 -29.13 -14.78 -2.39
C VAL A 340 -28.82 -14.06 -3.72
N PRO A 341 -28.17 -14.68 -4.71
CA PRO A 341 -27.90 -14.04 -6.00
C PRO A 341 -29.15 -13.74 -6.83
N LEU A 342 -30.30 -14.35 -6.47
CA LEU A 342 -31.56 -14.20 -7.18
C LEU A 342 -32.38 -12.99 -6.67
N PHE A 343 -32.07 -12.47 -5.47
CA PHE A 343 -32.70 -11.25 -4.98
C PHE A 343 -32.32 -10.07 -5.86
N VAL A 344 -33.27 -9.16 -6.04
CA VAL A 344 -33.12 -7.96 -6.86
C VAL A 344 -33.43 -6.72 -6.03
N TYR A 345 -33.04 -5.55 -6.51
CA TYR A 345 -33.31 -4.29 -5.84
C TYR A 345 -33.66 -3.20 -6.85
N GLU A 346 -34.43 -2.21 -6.43
CA GLU A 346 -34.69 -1.02 -7.24
C GLU A 346 -33.67 0.08 -6.90
N MET A 347 -33.21 0.80 -7.92
CA MET A 347 -32.45 2.04 -7.73
C MET A 347 -33.34 3.25 -7.97
N ASP A 348 -33.42 4.15 -6.98
CA ASP A 348 -34.12 5.42 -7.13
C ASP A 348 -33.42 6.30 -8.18
N SER A 349 -34.14 6.62 -9.26
CA SER A 349 -33.67 7.44 -10.40
C SER A 349 -33.13 8.83 -10.01
N GLY A 350 -33.43 9.32 -8.80
CA GLY A 350 -32.99 10.62 -8.28
C GLY A 350 -31.58 10.65 -7.64
N LEU A 351 -30.96 9.49 -7.39
CA LEU A 351 -29.71 9.35 -6.60
C LEU A 351 -28.46 9.02 -7.44
N MET A 352 -28.48 9.28 -8.75
CA MET A 352 -27.37 8.96 -9.66
C MET A 352 -26.01 9.63 -9.31
N LYS A 353 -25.98 10.68 -8.48
CA LYS A 353 -24.72 11.34 -8.08
C LYS A 353 -24.03 10.73 -6.85
N ASP A 354 -24.73 9.93 -6.04
CA ASP A 354 -24.23 9.37 -4.77
C ASP A 354 -24.45 7.84 -4.64
N ALA A 355 -24.63 7.14 -5.76
CA ALA A 355 -24.93 5.70 -5.83
C ALA A 355 -23.90 4.77 -5.13
N VAL A 356 -22.70 5.27 -4.81
CA VAL A 356 -21.68 4.52 -4.06
C VAL A 356 -22.03 4.40 -2.56
N PHE A 357 -22.84 5.32 -2.03
CA PHE A 357 -23.07 5.47 -0.58
C PHE A 357 -24.52 5.27 -0.14
N SER A 358 -25.44 5.11 -1.10
CA SER A 358 -26.86 4.93 -0.82
C SER A 358 -27.24 3.46 -0.98
N ALA A 359 -27.66 2.84 0.14
CA ALA A 359 -28.17 1.48 0.13
C ALA A 359 -29.54 1.44 -0.59
N PRO A 360 -29.88 0.36 -1.31
CA PRO A 360 -31.21 0.20 -1.88
C PRO A 360 -32.27 0.18 -0.76
N THR A 361 -33.34 0.92 -0.97
CA THR A 361 -34.49 1.00 -0.06
C THR A 361 -35.50 -0.12 -0.31
N VAL A 362 -35.55 -0.63 -1.54
CA VAL A 362 -36.48 -1.68 -1.97
C VAL A 362 -35.70 -2.89 -2.46
N ILE A 363 -35.89 -4.02 -1.78
CA ILE A 363 -35.29 -5.33 -2.06
C ILE A 363 -36.43 -6.31 -2.33
N LEU A 364 -36.35 -7.05 -3.44
CA LEU A 364 -37.43 -7.93 -3.90
C LEU A 364 -36.90 -9.35 -4.14
N CYS A 365 -37.74 -10.34 -3.86
CA CYS A 365 -37.46 -11.73 -4.21
C CYS A 365 -37.74 -11.97 -5.70
N PRO A 366 -37.33 -13.12 -6.27
CA PRO A 366 -37.53 -13.42 -7.69
C PRO A 366 -38.98 -13.37 -8.17
N ASN A 367 -39.94 -13.63 -7.27
CA ASN A 367 -41.37 -13.63 -7.61
C ASN A 367 -41.97 -12.22 -7.69
N HIS A 368 -41.38 -11.24 -7.00
CA HIS A 368 -41.82 -9.84 -7.00
C HIS A 368 -40.89 -8.95 -7.86
N ALA A 369 -39.90 -9.55 -8.53
CA ALA A 369 -39.00 -8.84 -9.42
C ALA A 369 -39.73 -8.32 -10.68
N HIS A 370 -39.42 -7.10 -11.09
CA HIS A 370 -39.90 -6.51 -12.35
C HIS A 370 -38.74 -6.07 -13.23
N ALA A 371 -39.03 -5.66 -14.48
CA ALA A 371 -38.03 -5.35 -15.50
C ALA A 371 -37.09 -4.17 -15.16
N GLY A 372 -37.40 -3.39 -14.13
CA GLY A 372 -36.60 -2.26 -13.67
C GLY A 372 -35.62 -2.59 -12.54
N CYS A 373 -35.63 -3.83 -12.03
CA CYS A 373 -34.78 -4.21 -10.90
C CYS A 373 -33.34 -4.55 -11.33
N CYS A 374 -32.40 -4.18 -10.48
CA CYS A 374 -30.99 -4.53 -10.59
C CYS A 374 -30.67 -5.80 -9.81
N ARG A 375 -29.65 -6.53 -10.27
CA ARG A 375 -29.03 -7.66 -9.56
C ARG A 375 -27.68 -7.24 -8.99
N GLY A 376 -27.15 -8.01 -8.04
CA GLY A 376 -25.79 -7.78 -7.52
C GLY A 376 -25.54 -8.20 -6.08
N PHE A 377 -26.50 -8.85 -5.42
CA PHE A 377 -26.25 -9.42 -4.09
C PHE A 377 -25.32 -10.62 -4.20
N GLU A 378 -24.28 -10.63 -3.36
CA GLU A 378 -23.27 -11.68 -3.29
C GLU A 378 -23.14 -12.16 -1.85
N THR A 379 -22.94 -13.46 -1.68
CA THR A 379 -22.68 -14.08 -0.37
C THR A 379 -21.23 -13.86 0.02
N VAL A 380 -21.00 -13.64 1.31
CA VAL A 380 -19.68 -13.35 1.86
C VAL A 380 -19.39 -14.32 2.99
N HIS A 381 -18.24 -14.98 2.90
CA HIS A 381 -17.72 -15.84 3.97
C HIS A 381 -17.15 -15.02 5.13
N ALA A 382 -17.19 -15.58 6.34
CA ALA A 382 -16.76 -14.90 7.56
C ALA A 382 -15.36 -14.26 7.46
N VAL A 383 -14.40 -14.95 6.82
CA VAL A 383 -13.03 -14.42 6.65
C VAL A 383 -12.94 -13.23 5.70
N GLU A 384 -13.75 -13.15 4.65
CA GLU A 384 -13.86 -11.95 3.80
C GLU A 384 -14.47 -10.79 4.61
N GLN A 385 -15.48 -11.07 5.43
CA GLN A 385 -16.07 -10.08 6.34
C GLN A 385 -15.06 -9.59 7.40
N TYR A 386 -14.24 -10.48 7.95
CA TYR A 386 -13.20 -10.12 8.91
C TYR A 386 -12.15 -9.21 8.29
N ALA A 387 -11.67 -9.52 7.08
CA ALA A 387 -10.76 -8.65 6.34
C ALA A 387 -11.38 -7.26 6.12
N PHE A 388 -12.65 -7.21 5.71
CA PHE A 388 -13.39 -5.95 5.56
C PHE A 388 -13.44 -5.12 6.85
N LEU A 389 -13.74 -5.74 7.99
CA LEU A 389 -13.76 -5.06 9.29
C LEU A 389 -12.38 -4.51 9.68
N LEU A 390 -11.30 -5.27 9.41
CA LEU A 390 -9.94 -4.80 9.65
C LEU A 390 -9.61 -3.56 8.83
N HIS A 391 -9.98 -3.52 7.54
CA HIS A 391 -9.79 -2.35 6.68
C HIS A 391 -10.58 -1.13 7.16
N ILE A 392 -11.84 -1.31 7.59
CA ILE A 392 -12.63 -0.21 8.18
C ILE A 392 -11.99 0.28 9.48
N ALA A 393 -11.58 -0.63 10.37
CA ALA A 393 -10.96 -0.27 11.63
C ALA A 393 -9.63 0.47 11.42
N LEU A 394 -8.82 0.06 10.44
CA LEU A 394 -7.59 0.74 10.06
C LEU A 394 -7.86 2.15 9.52
N ARG A 395 -8.87 2.32 8.65
CA ARG A 395 -9.30 3.63 8.15
C ARG A 395 -9.79 4.53 9.29
N ARG A 396 -10.58 3.99 10.24
CA ARG A 396 -11.03 4.70 11.46
C ARG A 396 -9.83 5.18 12.29
N LEU A 397 -8.86 4.30 12.52
CA LEU A 397 -7.65 4.62 13.26
C LEU A 397 -6.84 5.74 12.57
N TYR A 398 -6.64 5.64 11.25
CA TYR A 398 -5.93 6.66 10.48
C TYR A 398 -6.57 8.05 10.63
N VAL A 399 -7.89 8.15 10.43
CA VAL A 399 -8.63 9.42 10.53
C VAL A 399 -8.54 9.99 11.94
N PHE A 400 -8.74 9.14 12.96
CA PHE A 400 -8.64 9.55 14.37
C PHE A 400 -7.25 10.12 14.70
N LEU A 401 -6.19 9.44 14.28
CA LEU A 401 -4.82 9.89 14.53
C LEU A 401 -4.48 11.17 13.78
N ARG A 402 -4.93 11.32 12.53
CA ARG A 402 -4.73 12.55 11.75
C ARG A 402 -5.42 13.75 12.39
N GLN A 403 -6.67 13.60 12.83
CA GLN A 403 -7.38 14.65 13.58
C GLN A 403 -6.63 15.03 14.86
N ARG A 404 -6.05 14.05 15.55
CA ARG A 404 -5.26 14.28 16.76
C ARG A 404 -3.97 15.07 16.47
N ASP A 405 -3.26 14.75 15.39
CA ASP A 405 -2.05 15.48 14.99
C ASP A 405 -2.36 16.92 14.58
N GLU A 406 -3.48 17.14 13.88
CA GLU A 406 -3.97 18.48 13.56
C GLU A 406 -4.32 19.29 14.83
N LEU A 407 -4.97 18.66 15.81
CA LEU A 407 -5.28 19.30 17.10
C LEU A 407 -4.01 19.62 17.90
N LYS A 408 -3.01 18.74 17.92
CA LYS A 408 -1.70 19.02 18.53
C LYS A 408 -1.04 20.22 17.85
N ALA A 409 -1.03 20.28 16.52
CA ALA A 409 -0.46 21.40 15.77
C ALA A 409 -1.17 22.73 16.08
N ARG A 410 -2.51 22.73 16.18
CA ARG A 410 -3.30 23.91 16.60
C ARG A 410 -3.01 24.34 18.04
N ASN A 411 -2.90 23.39 18.97
CA ASN A 411 -2.60 23.71 20.37
C ASN A 411 -1.21 24.31 20.53
N VAL A 412 -0.19 23.76 19.85
CA VAL A 412 1.17 24.36 19.84
C VAL A 412 1.14 25.77 19.27
N HIS A 413 0.38 26.02 18.20
CA HIS A 413 0.19 27.36 17.65
C HIS A 413 -0.42 28.33 18.68
N ASN A 414 -1.47 27.89 19.40
CA ASN A 414 -2.14 28.70 20.43
C ASN A 414 -1.24 28.97 21.66
N THR A 415 -0.46 27.99 22.12
CA THR A 415 0.50 28.17 23.23
C THR A 415 1.64 29.12 22.84
N THR A 416 2.10 29.07 21.60
CA THR A 416 3.13 29.99 21.09
C THR A 416 2.62 31.44 21.01
N ILE A 417 1.33 31.64 20.73
CA ILE A 417 0.67 32.95 20.78
C ILE A 417 0.49 33.42 22.23
N SER A 418 0.07 32.52 23.13
CA SER A 418 -0.11 32.84 24.57
C SER A 418 1.20 33.18 25.27
N ALA A 419 2.31 32.50 24.96
CA ALA A 419 3.63 32.80 25.51
C ALA A 419 4.18 34.16 25.04
N LYS A 420 3.79 34.62 23.85
CA LYS A 420 4.10 35.98 23.37
C LYS A 420 3.20 37.06 23.99
N GLY A 421 2.07 36.69 24.60
CA GLY A 421 1.12 37.60 25.24
C GLY A 421 1.45 37.96 26.70
N VAL A 422 2.36 37.24 27.37
CA VAL A 422 2.71 37.48 28.78
C VAL A 422 3.89 38.45 28.93
N GLN A 423 4.53 38.87 27.83
CA GLN A 423 5.69 39.77 27.85
C GLN A 423 5.40 41.04 27.06
N LYS A 424 4.52 41.89 27.58
CA LYS A 424 4.52 43.36 27.44
C LYS A 424 3.29 43.99 28.10
N ASP A 425 3.49 44.51 29.32
CA ASP A 425 2.81 45.73 29.73
C ASP A 425 3.27 46.87 28.80
N GLY A 426 2.31 47.59 28.23
CA GLY A 426 2.58 48.75 27.38
C GLY A 426 1.66 48.85 26.16
N THR A 427 0.41 49.23 26.44
CA THR A 427 -0.50 50.05 25.60
C THR A 427 -0.74 49.68 24.12
N VAL A 428 -2.04 49.60 23.81
CA VAL A 428 -2.74 49.88 22.53
C VAL A 428 -3.33 48.67 21.77
N ARG A 429 -4.68 48.67 21.79
CA ARG A 429 -5.70 48.20 20.83
C ARG A 429 -5.49 46.87 20.10
N GLY A 430 -6.41 45.96 20.38
CA GLY A 430 -6.48 44.63 19.81
C GLY A 430 -6.79 44.59 18.31
N PHE A 431 -6.44 43.46 17.72
CA PHE A 431 -6.97 43.01 16.44
C PHE A 431 -7.23 41.51 16.51
N ARG A 432 -8.47 41.11 16.25
CA ARG A 432 -8.88 39.74 15.93
C ARG A 432 -8.07 39.27 14.72
N SER A 433 -7.46 38.10 14.79
CA SER A 433 -6.99 37.38 13.61
C SER A 433 -7.93 36.21 13.30
N ASN A 434 -8.56 36.30 12.12
CA ASN A 434 -9.35 35.25 11.49
C ASN A 434 -8.39 34.40 10.63
N PRO A 435 -8.31 33.06 10.76
CA PRO A 435 -7.44 32.29 9.89
C PRO A 435 -8.19 31.87 8.62
N SER A 436 -8.19 32.73 7.60
CA SER A 436 -8.39 32.30 6.21
C SER A 436 -7.07 31.70 5.68
N GLY A 437 -6.75 30.48 6.13
CA GLY A 437 -5.48 29.80 5.88
C GLY A 437 -5.54 28.68 4.83
N ASN A 438 -6.43 28.75 3.83
CA ASN A 438 -6.58 27.67 2.83
C ASN A 438 -5.97 27.98 1.44
N SER A 439 -5.31 29.13 1.25
CA SER A 439 -4.76 29.54 -0.06
C SER A 439 -3.24 29.62 -0.15
N THR A 440 -2.51 29.41 0.94
CA THR A 440 -1.03 29.47 0.99
C THR A 440 -0.37 28.12 0.71
N VAL A 441 -1.03 26.99 0.98
CA VAL A 441 -0.46 25.63 0.78
C VAL A 441 -0.35 25.26 -0.71
N ARG A 442 -1.27 25.75 -1.56
CA ARG A 442 -1.21 25.49 -3.02
C ARG A 442 -0.08 26.26 -3.72
N GLY A 443 0.34 27.39 -3.15
CA GLY A 443 1.43 28.22 -3.69
C GLY A 443 2.82 27.69 -3.34
N SER A 444 2.99 27.10 -2.14
CA SER A 444 4.28 26.60 -1.67
C SER A 444 4.72 25.33 -2.40
N GLY A 445 3.79 24.41 -2.73
CA GLY A 445 4.10 23.20 -3.50
C GLY A 445 4.50 23.47 -4.96
N PHE A 446 3.85 24.45 -5.61
CA PHE A 446 4.20 24.84 -6.98
C PHE A 446 5.56 25.55 -7.04
N LEU A 447 5.88 26.37 -6.04
CA LEU A 447 7.17 27.05 -5.94
C LEU A 447 8.31 26.07 -5.61
N LEU A 448 8.05 25.02 -4.81
CA LEU A 448 9.00 23.95 -4.53
C LEU A 448 9.32 23.12 -5.79
N THR A 449 8.29 22.70 -6.54
CA THR A 449 8.46 21.93 -7.78
C THR A 449 9.19 22.73 -8.86
N LEU A 450 8.84 24.01 -9.04
CA LEU A 450 9.56 24.92 -9.93
C LEU A 450 11.01 25.13 -9.50
N GLY A 451 11.27 25.32 -8.20
CA GLY A 451 12.63 25.47 -7.67
C GLY A 451 13.49 24.23 -7.89
N ILE A 452 12.94 23.03 -7.67
CA ILE A 452 13.63 21.76 -7.96
C ILE A 452 13.93 21.63 -9.46
N CYS A 453 12.97 21.95 -10.33
CA CYS A 453 13.16 21.90 -11.78
C CYS A 453 14.26 22.88 -12.25
N GLN A 454 14.31 24.07 -11.66
CA GLN A 454 15.33 25.07 -11.96
C GLN A 454 16.72 24.62 -11.47
N CYS A 455 16.82 24.05 -10.26
CA CYS A 455 18.05 23.48 -9.72
C CYS A 455 18.60 22.35 -10.59
N LEU A 456 17.74 21.41 -11.01
CA LEU A 456 18.13 20.31 -11.89
C LEU A 456 18.61 20.80 -13.25
N SER A 457 17.91 21.78 -13.82
CA SER A 457 18.27 22.38 -15.12
C SER A 457 19.62 23.12 -15.03
N THR A 458 19.88 23.88 -13.97
CA THR A 458 21.18 24.54 -13.75
C THR A 458 22.30 23.55 -13.45
N ALA A 459 22.01 22.47 -12.72
CA ALA A 459 22.98 21.43 -12.39
C ALA A 459 23.41 20.64 -13.63
N TRP A 460 22.54 20.52 -14.64
CA TRP A 460 22.85 19.86 -15.91
C TRP A 460 23.81 20.66 -16.80
N ILE A 461 23.76 22.00 -16.76
CA ILE A 461 24.66 22.88 -17.54
C ILE A 461 26.13 22.80 -17.05
N ALA A 462 26.35 22.57 -15.75
CA ALA A 462 27.69 22.65 -15.16
C ALA A 462 28.68 21.54 -15.62
N PRO A 463 28.32 20.24 -15.64
CA PRO A 463 29.21 19.17 -16.11
C PRO A 463 29.48 19.25 -17.62
N PHE A 464 28.45 19.55 -18.43
CA PHE A 464 28.59 19.58 -19.88
C PHE A 464 29.46 20.76 -20.35
N GLY A 465 29.44 21.88 -19.63
CA GLY A 465 30.33 23.03 -19.86
C GLY A 465 31.82 22.72 -19.72
N ILE A 466 32.17 21.79 -18.83
CA ILE A 466 33.56 21.46 -18.45
C ILE A 466 34.13 20.35 -19.35
N PHE A 467 33.32 19.36 -19.71
CA PHE A 467 33.81 18.15 -20.39
C PHE A 467 33.82 18.21 -21.92
N SER A 468 33.10 19.14 -22.57
CA SER A 468 33.13 19.21 -24.03
C SER A 468 34.23 20.15 -24.54
N GLN A 469 35.35 19.55 -24.91
CA GLN A 469 36.50 20.21 -25.52
C GLN A 469 36.20 20.55 -26.99
N SER A 470 35.41 21.59 -27.22
CA SER A 470 35.15 22.11 -28.57
C SER A 470 36.32 23.01 -29.01
N THR A 471 36.94 22.72 -30.15
CA THR A 471 38.16 23.34 -30.70
C THR A 471 38.01 24.79 -31.19
N VAL A 472 36.85 25.43 -31.01
CA VAL A 472 36.56 26.80 -31.47
C VAL A 472 36.49 27.74 -30.26
N GLN A 473 37.48 28.63 -30.12
CA GLN A 473 37.61 29.55 -28.97
C GLN A 473 36.36 30.42 -28.73
N TYR A 474 35.63 30.79 -29.77
CA TYR A 474 34.46 31.67 -29.69
C TYR A 474 33.30 31.04 -28.89
N ASN A 475 33.08 29.73 -29.03
CA ASN A 475 32.02 29.02 -28.29
C ASN A 475 32.37 28.78 -26.81
N SER A 476 33.65 28.85 -26.44
CA SER A 476 34.06 28.65 -25.04
C SER A 476 33.63 29.81 -24.15
N ILE A 477 33.69 31.05 -24.65
CA ILE A 477 33.37 32.26 -23.86
C ILE A 477 31.90 32.27 -23.45
N PHE A 478 30.98 32.04 -24.39
CA PHE A 478 29.54 32.00 -24.10
C PHE A 478 29.16 30.87 -23.14
N ARG A 479 29.86 29.74 -23.22
CA ARG A 479 29.64 28.60 -22.31
C ARG A 479 30.13 28.89 -20.90
N SER A 480 31.30 29.53 -20.75
CA SER A 480 31.78 29.99 -19.45
C SER A 480 30.82 31.01 -18.81
N ILE A 481 30.29 31.94 -19.61
CA ILE A 481 29.27 32.90 -19.14
C ILE A 481 28.00 32.16 -18.70
N ALA A 482 27.52 31.18 -19.47
CA ALA A 482 26.35 30.39 -19.11
C ALA A 482 26.52 29.62 -17.80
N ILE A 483 27.72 29.08 -17.51
CA ILE A 483 28.02 28.41 -16.23
C ILE A 483 27.94 29.38 -15.06
N VAL A 484 28.51 30.58 -15.20
CA VAL A 484 28.46 31.61 -14.14
C VAL A 484 27.02 32.04 -13.86
N VAL A 485 26.22 32.23 -14.92
CA VAL A 485 24.79 32.57 -14.79
C VAL A 485 23.99 31.41 -14.20
N ALA A 486 24.32 30.15 -14.54
CA ALA A 486 23.72 28.94 -13.94
C ALA A 486 23.98 28.83 -12.44
N LEU A 487 25.23 29.01 -12.00
CA LEU A 487 25.59 29.00 -10.59
C LEU A 487 24.88 30.13 -9.82
N SER A 488 24.84 31.33 -10.41
CA SER A 488 24.14 32.48 -9.81
C SER A 488 22.64 32.21 -9.68
N THR A 489 22.02 31.64 -10.72
CA THR A 489 20.61 31.26 -10.72
C THR A 489 20.33 30.20 -9.66
N TRP A 490 21.19 29.17 -9.57
CA TRP A 490 21.08 28.07 -8.61
C TRP A 490 21.12 28.57 -7.17
N ILE A 491 22.12 29.40 -6.83
CA ILE A 491 22.24 30.02 -5.50
C ILE A 491 20.97 30.80 -5.16
N TRP A 492 20.46 31.59 -6.11
CA TRP A 492 19.27 32.41 -5.85
C TRP A 492 18.00 31.58 -5.69
N THR A 493 17.85 30.48 -6.42
CA THR A 493 16.75 29.52 -6.23
C THR A 493 16.84 28.79 -4.90
N ALA A 494 18.04 28.44 -4.43
CA ALA A 494 18.24 27.84 -3.11
C ALA A 494 17.83 28.80 -1.99
N ILE A 495 18.20 30.09 -2.11
CA ILE A 495 17.78 31.13 -1.16
C ILE A 495 16.24 31.30 -1.17
N LEU A 496 15.61 31.25 -2.35
CA LEU A 496 14.15 31.31 -2.46
C LEU A 496 13.46 30.11 -1.76
N LEU A 497 13.99 28.90 -1.93
CA LEU A 497 13.46 27.70 -1.30
C LEU A 497 13.60 27.74 0.23
N GLU A 498 14.74 28.21 0.73
CA GLU A 498 14.96 28.39 2.17
C GLU A 498 14.05 29.49 2.75
N TYR A 499 13.84 30.57 2.00
CA TYR A 499 12.87 31.60 2.36
C TYR A 499 11.45 31.03 2.48
N ASN A 500 11.02 30.21 1.52
CA ASN A 500 9.70 29.59 1.53
C ASN A 500 9.52 28.61 2.71
N ASN A 501 10.58 27.91 3.11
CA ASN A 501 10.58 27.03 4.29
C ASN A 501 10.61 27.81 5.61
N ARG A 502 11.22 29.01 5.64
CA ARG A 502 11.37 29.83 6.85
C ARG A 502 10.97 31.30 6.62
N PRO A 503 9.67 31.61 6.45
CA PRO A 503 9.19 32.95 6.08
C PRO A 503 9.39 34.02 7.17
N HIS A 504 9.78 33.63 8.39
CA HIS A 504 9.95 34.50 9.54
C HIS A 504 11.38 35.05 9.70
N LEU A 505 12.35 34.62 8.88
CA LEU A 505 13.69 35.19 8.91
C LEU A 505 13.69 36.63 8.35
N SER A 506 14.17 37.57 9.15
CA SER A 506 14.22 39.02 8.85
C SER A 506 15.41 39.47 8.00
N HIS A 507 16.14 38.52 7.39
CA HIS A 507 17.35 38.84 6.63
C HIS A 507 17.03 39.69 5.39
N PRO A 508 17.87 40.66 4.98
CA PRO A 508 17.61 41.45 3.76
C PRO A 508 17.45 40.59 2.51
N LEU A 509 18.13 39.44 2.43
CA LEU A 509 18.08 38.50 1.29
C LEU A 509 16.75 37.76 1.15
N THR A 510 15.87 37.77 2.16
CA THR A 510 14.56 37.09 2.14
C THR A 510 13.41 38.04 1.75
N ARG A 511 13.71 39.27 1.34
CA ARG A 511 12.68 40.24 0.89
C ARG A 511 12.17 39.86 -0.50
N GLY A 512 10.86 39.69 -0.65
CA GLY A 512 10.24 39.31 -1.93
C GLY A 512 10.53 40.30 -3.08
N LYS A 513 10.66 41.60 -2.79
CA LYS A 513 11.06 42.61 -3.80
C LYS A 513 12.46 42.37 -4.38
N ILE A 514 13.38 41.86 -3.57
CA ILE A 514 14.74 41.53 -4.01
C ILE A 514 14.67 40.27 -4.88
N HIS A 515 13.95 39.23 -4.47
CA HIS A 515 13.76 38.04 -5.32
C HIS A 515 13.15 38.37 -6.69
N LEU A 516 12.13 39.23 -6.73
CA LEU A 516 11.51 39.66 -7.98
C LEU A 516 12.51 40.33 -8.94
N PHE A 517 13.36 41.20 -8.43
CA PHE A 517 14.39 41.90 -9.23
C PHE A 517 15.37 40.90 -9.86
N PHE A 518 15.94 40.00 -9.06
CA PHE A 518 16.93 39.04 -9.56
C PHE A 518 16.32 38.02 -10.54
N PHE A 519 15.09 37.54 -10.33
CA PHE A 519 14.44 36.68 -11.33
C PHE A 519 14.12 37.41 -12.63
N ALA A 520 13.84 38.72 -12.58
CA ALA A 520 13.69 39.53 -13.79
C ALA A 520 15.02 39.68 -14.55
N VAL A 521 16.15 39.84 -13.83
CA VAL A 521 17.49 39.83 -14.44
C VAL A 521 17.78 38.47 -15.06
N PHE A 522 17.53 37.36 -14.35
CA PHE A 522 17.74 36.01 -14.88
C PHE A 522 16.88 35.71 -16.11
N MET A 523 15.63 36.19 -16.16
CA MET A 523 14.81 36.07 -17.37
C MET A 523 15.52 36.67 -18.58
N LEU A 524 15.97 37.92 -18.46
CA LEU A 524 16.61 38.62 -19.58
C LEU A 524 17.93 37.96 -19.97
N THR A 525 18.75 37.56 -18.99
CA THR A 525 20.04 36.92 -19.29
C THR A 525 19.88 35.56 -19.95
N TRP A 526 18.96 34.71 -19.47
CA TRP A 526 18.70 33.40 -20.08
C TRP A 526 18.05 33.50 -21.46
N MET A 527 17.22 34.53 -21.70
CA MET A 527 16.66 34.79 -23.03
C MET A 527 17.76 35.16 -24.04
N VAL A 528 18.63 36.11 -23.67
CA VAL A 528 19.74 36.54 -24.54
C VAL A 528 20.71 35.39 -24.78
N LEU A 529 21.12 34.67 -23.73
CA LEU A 529 22.01 33.51 -23.88
C LEU A 529 21.37 32.39 -24.69
N GLY A 530 20.07 32.11 -24.50
CA GLY A 530 19.35 31.11 -25.28
C GLY A 530 19.29 31.45 -26.77
N ILE A 531 18.95 32.70 -27.12
CA ILE A 531 18.91 33.15 -28.53
C ILE A 531 20.31 33.09 -29.15
N MET A 532 21.34 33.57 -28.44
CA MET A 532 22.73 33.56 -28.93
C MET A 532 23.25 32.13 -29.12
N LEU A 533 22.98 31.22 -28.19
CA LEU A 533 23.42 29.82 -28.29
C LEU A 533 22.67 29.06 -29.40
N VAL A 534 21.37 29.32 -29.58
CA VAL A 534 20.57 28.69 -30.64
C VAL A 534 20.93 29.22 -32.03
N ALA A 535 21.19 30.52 -32.17
CA ALA A 535 21.61 31.12 -33.43
C ALA A 535 22.93 30.56 -33.97
N ASN A 536 23.83 30.12 -33.08
CA ASN A 536 25.13 29.54 -33.43
C ASN A 536 25.09 28.02 -33.69
N ILE A 537 23.92 27.35 -33.53
CA ILE A 537 23.78 25.91 -33.79
C ILE A 537 24.14 25.52 -35.24
N PRO A 538 23.69 26.23 -36.29
CA PRO A 538 23.99 25.84 -37.66
C PRO A 538 25.49 25.83 -37.98
N GLU A 539 26.24 26.82 -37.48
CA GLU A 539 27.70 26.87 -37.62
C GLU A 539 28.39 25.76 -36.84
N ALA A 540 27.93 25.47 -35.62
CA ALA A 540 28.46 24.38 -34.79
C ALA A 540 28.16 22.99 -35.38
N CYS A 541 27.03 22.81 -36.07
CA CYS A 541 26.64 21.57 -36.74
C CYS A 541 27.26 21.43 -38.14
N GLY A 542 27.55 22.55 -38.83
CA GLY A 542 28.05 22.57 -40.21
C GLY A 542 29.49 22.09 -40.36
N TYR A 543 30.34 22.23 -39.33
CA TYR A 543 31.75 21.84 -39.37
C TYR A 543 31.99 20.32 -39.43
N VAL A 544 30.96 19.51 -39.14
CA VAL A 544 31.05 18.03 -39.04
C VAL A 544 30.93 17.34 -40.41
N TYR A 545 30.38 18.00 -41.43
CA TYR A 545 30.24 17.40 -42.77
C TYR A 545 31.52 17.43 -43.62
N ALA A 546 32.60 18.04 -43.14
CA ALA A 546 33.87 18.18 -43.87
C ALA A 546 34.96 17.17 -43.48
N SER A 547 34.81 16.44 -42.37
CA SER A 547 35.74 15.39 -41.96
C SER A 547 35.09 14.02 -42.13
N ASN A 548 35.36 13.38 -43.27
CA ASN A 548 34.92 12.02 -43.60
C ASN A 548 35.70 10.95 -42.80
N ASP A 549 35.62 10.97 -41.47
CA ASP A 549 36.05 9.83 -40.65
C ASP A 549 34.84 9.17 -40.00
N LEU A 550 34.57 8.00 -40.54
CA LEU A 550 33.54 7.05 -40.19
C LEU A 550 33.95 6.36 -38.89
N ASP A 551 33.68 6.99 -37.75
CA ASP A 551 33.26 6.35 -36.48
C ASP A 551 33.18 7.43 -35.38
N LEU A 552 32.05 7.47 -34.66
CA LEU A 552 31.72 8.37 -33.54
C LEU A 552 31.25 9.83 -33.83
N GLY A 553 30.75 10.14 -35.03
CA GLY A 553 30.43 11.52 -35.47
C GLY A 553 29.08 12.17 -35.10
N SER A 554 28.19 11.54 -34.31
CA SER A 554 26.86 12.14 -33.98
C SER A 554 26.81 12.90 -32.63
N SER A 555 27.89 12.89 -31.85
CA SER A 555 27.89 13.43 -30.48
C SER A 555 28.37 14.88 -30.34
N SER A 556 28.87 15.51 -31.40
CA SER A 556 29.55 16.81 -31.31
C SER A 556 28.61 18.01 -31.21
N CYS A 557 27.40 17.95 -31.80
CA CYS A 557 26.44 19.06 -31.77
C CYS A 557 25.40 18.97 -30.64
N VAL A 558 25.20 17.77 -30.08
CA VAL A 558 24.25 17.50 -29.00
C VAL A 558 24.47 18.42 -27.79
N PRO A 559 25.71 18.68 -27.31
CA PRO A 559 25.94 19.58 -26.18
C PRO A 559 25.47 21.01 -26.45
N SER A 560 25.68 21.52 -27.66
CA SER A 560 25.31 22.90 -28.04
C SER A 560 23.80 23.08 -28.14
N VAL A 561 23.12 22.15 -28.82
CA VAL A 561 21.66 22.12 -28.93
C VAL A 561 21.02 21.99 -27.54
N ALA A 562 21.54 21.09 -26.72
CA ALA A 562 21.00 20.85 -25.40
C ALA A 562 21.28 22.02 -24.43
N THR A 563 22.44 22.69 -24.50
CA THR A 563 22.71 23.92 -23.72
C THR A 563 21.82 25.09 -24.16
N GLY A 564 21.56 25.25 -25.46
CA GLY A 564 20.65 26.28 -25.98
C GLY A 564 19.20 26.04 -25.54
N SER A 565 18.71 24.80 -25.67
CA SER A 565 17.34 24.44 -25.27
C SER A 565 17.11 24.57 -23.76
N THR A 566 18.08 24.16 -22.93
CA THR A 566 17.99 24.30 -21.47
C THR A 566 18.08 25.76 -21.02
N SER A 567 18.80 26.62 -21.75
CA SER A 567 18.83 28.07 -21.50
C SER A 567 17.46 28.71 -21.73
N LEU A 568 16.74 28.33 -22.79
CA LEU A 568 15.37 28.78 -23.04
C LEU A 568 14.38 28.23 -22.00
N LEU A 569 14.57 26.99 -21.54
CA LEU A 569 13.79 26.43 -20.45
C LEU A 569 14.01 27.21 -19.13
N LEU A 570 15.25 27.56 -18.82
CA LEU A 570 15.58 28.37 -17.63
C LEU A 570 15.00 29.79 -17.70
N ASN A 571 14.91 30.38 -18.89
CA ASN A 571 14.17 31.62 -19.10
C ASN A 571 12.70 31.44 -18.70
N PHE A 572 12.02 30.41 -19.23
CA PHE A 572 10.61 30.16 -18.94
C PHE A 572 10.36 29.89 -17.44
N LEU A 573 11.22 29.09 -16.80
CA LEU A 573 11.15 28.83 -15.36
C LEU A 573 11.35 30.11 -14.54
N SER A 574 12.27 30.99 -14.97
CA SER A 574 12.50 32.29 -14.31
C SER A 574 11.29 33.23 -14.45
N VAL A 575 10.56 33.18 -15.59
CA VAL A 575 9.28 33.89 -15.78
C VAL A 575 8.24 33.42 -14.79
N LEU A 576 8.06 32.11 -14.66
CA LEU A 576 7.09 31.53 -13.73
C LEU A 576 7.42 31.89 -12.28
N ALA A 577 8.70 31.79 -11.89
CA ALA A 577 9.17 32.19 -10.57
C ALA A 577 8.86 33.67 -10.28
N ALA A 578 9.18 34.57 -11.21
CA ALA A 578 8.89 36.00 -11.07
C ALA A 578 7.39 36.30 -10.93
N ILE A 579 6.54 35.66 -11.73
CA ILE A 579 5.07 35.83 -11.65
C ILE A 579 4.53 35.39 -10.29
N ILE A 580 5.03 34.28 -9.76
CA ILE A 580 4.59 33.77 -8.46
C ILE A 580 5.02 34.70 -7.35
N VAL A 581 6.29 35.12 -7.32
CA VAL A 581 6.82 36.07 -6.32
C VAL A 581 6.08 37.41 -6.39
N TYR A 582 5.76 37.91 -7.59
CA TYR A 582 4.94 39.11 -7.75
C TYR A 582 3.52 38.93 -7.19
N ARG A 583 2.89 37.77 -7.46
CA ARG A 583 1.55 37.46 -6.94
C ARG A 583 1.54 37.34 -5.42
N THR A 584 2.58 36.76 -4.82
CA THR A 584 2.68 36.64 -3.35
C THR A 584 2.90 37.99 -2.70
N GLU A 585 3.80 38.82 -3.21
CA GLU A 585 4.03 40.19 -2.71
C GLU A 585 2.78 41.08 -2.86
N ARG A 586 2.10 41.04 -4.02
CA ARG A 586 0.87 41.82 -4.25
C ARG A 586 -0.31 41.36 -3.38
N ARG A 587 -0.34 40.10 -2.97
CA ARG A 587 -1.31 39.60 -1.97
C ARG A 587 -0.97 40.14 -0.58
N ARG A 588 0.32 40.19 -0.24
CA ARG A 588 0.81 40.72 1.04
C ARG A 588 0.54 42.23 1.17
N GLU A 589 0.80 43.02 0.14
CA GLU A 589 0.51 44.46 0.13
C GLU A 589 -1.01 44.74 0.22
N ARG A 590 -1.85 43.91 -0.40
CA ARG A 590 -3.31 43.98 -0.25
C ARG A 590 -3.80 43.68 1.16
N MET A 591 -3.18 42.72 1.85
CA MET A 591 -3.52 42.42 3.26
C MET A 591 -3.13 43.58 4.18
N VAL A 592 -1.91 44.12 4.03
CA VAL A 592 -1.45 45.28 4.83
C VAL A 592 -2.25 46.56 4.53
N GLY A 593 -2.67 46.76 3.28
CA GLY A 593 -3.52 47.90 2.89
C GLY A 593 -5.00 47.76 3.26
N SER A 594 -5.46 46.53 3.54
CA SER A 594 -6.80 46.28 4.11
C SER A 594 -6.80 46.59 5.61
N ASP A 595 -5.79 46.15 6.35
CA ASP A 595 -5.67 46.45 7.80
C ASP A 595 -5.59 47.96 8.09
N ARG A 596 -4.97 48.76 7.22
CA ARG A 596 -4.94 50.23 7.36
C ARG A 596 -6.25 50.95 7.01
N ARG A 597 -7.21 50.27 6.37
CA ARG A 597 -8.55 50.83 6.08
C ARG A 597 -9.58 50.48 7.15
N PHE A 598 -9.27 49.53 8.03
CA PHE A 598 -10.12 49.09 9.15
C PHE A 598 -9.59 49.54 10.52
N ALA A 599 -8.46 50.22 10.57
CA ALA A 599 -7.94 50.96 11.73
C ALA A 599 -8.12 52.46 11.47
#